data_AF-A0A7J9FY43-F1
#
_entry.id   AF-A0A7J9FY43-F1
#
_cell.length_a   1.000
_cell.length_b   1.000
_cell.length_c   1.000
_cell.angle_alpha   90.00
_cell.angle_beta   90.00
_cell.angle_gamma   90.00
#
_symmetry.space_group_name_H-M   'P 1'
#
loop_
_entity.id
_entity.type
_entity.pdbx_description
1 polymer ?
#
loop_
_entity_poly.entity_id
_entity_poly.type
_entity_poly.pdbx_seq_one_letter_code
_entity_poly.pdbx_strand_id
1 'polypeptide(L)'
;MERILERYERYSYAERRLAANENERTGSWTLEHAKLKARMEVLQRSQRHYMGEDLENLSLRELQNLEHQLDSALKHIRSRKNQLMFESISELQKKVSLFIS
;
A
#
# COMPACT_ATOMS: atom_id res chain seq x y z
N MET A 1 -30.99 35.16 38.49
CA MET A 1 -29.52 35.10 38.35
C MET A 1 -29.04 33.68 38.06
N GLU A 2 -29.56 32.68 38.78
CA GLU A 2 -29.23 31.26 38.61
C GLU A 2 -29.42 30.71 37.19
N ARG A 3 -30.53 31.04 36.51
CA ARG A 3 -30.77 30.60 35.12
C ARG A 3 -29.73 31.11 34.11
N ILE A 4 -29.07 32.23 34.40
CA ILE A 4 -28.04 32.81 33.53
C ILE A 4 -26.71 32.09 33.79
N LEU A 5 -26.39 31.81 35.05
CA LEU A 5 -25.22 31.04 35.45
C LEU A 5 -25.28 29.60 34.93
N GLU A 6 -26.43 28.94 35.08
CA GLU A 6 -26.65 27.58 34.57
C GLU A 6 -26.51 27.50 33.05
N ARG A 7 -27.02 28.51 32.33
CA ARG A 7 -26.84 28.61 30.88
C ARG A 7 -25.35 28.76 30.53
N TYR A 8 -24.63 29.62 31.22
CA TYR A 8 -23.21 29.85 30.99
C TYR A 8 -22.35 28.60 31.25
N GLU A 9 -22.60 27.90 32.36
CA GLU A 9 -21.91 26.63 32.68
C GLU A 9 -22.15 25.56 31.62
N ARG A 10 -23.39 25.43 31.13
CA ARG A 10 -23.72 24.49 30.05
C ARG A 10 -22.96 24.81 28.75
N TYR A 11 -22.85 26.09 28.38
CA TYR A 11 -22.08 26.50 27.20
C TYR A 11 -20.57 26.26 27.39
N SER A 12 -20.00 26.67 28.53
CA SER A 12 -18.59 26.46 28.83
C SER A 12 -18.20 24.98 28.84
N TYR A 13 -19.06 24.12 29.40
CA TYR A 13 -18.85 22.67 29.39
C TYR A 13 -18.95 22.09 27.98
N ALA A 14 -19.94 22.52 27.18
CA ALA A 14 -20.10 22.08 25.80
C ALA A 14 -18.87 22.46 24.93
N GLU A 15 -18.37 23.68 25.07
CA GLU A 15 -17.18 24.17 24.37
C GLU A 15 -15.92 23.38 24.75
N ARG A 16 -15.70 23.14 26.06
CA ARG A 16 -14.57 22.35 26.54
C ARG A 16 -14.61 20.91 26.03
N ARG A 17 -15.82 20.33 25.92
CA ARG A 17 -16.02 18.98 25.40
C ARG A 17 -15.80 18.90 23.89
N LEU A 18 -16.15 19.94 23.14
CA LEU A 18 -15.85 20.04 21.71
C LEU A 18 -14.35 20.14 21.45
N ALA A 19 -13.65 21.00 22.20
CA ALA A 19 -12.20 21.14 22.11
C ALA A 19 -11.48 19.83 22.48
N ALA A 20 -11.94 19.11 23.51
CA ALA A 20 -11.40 17.79 23.86
C ALA A 20 -11.58 16.77 22.73
N ASN A 21 -12.78 16.69 22.14
CA ASN A 21 -13.05 15.80 21.00
C ASN A 21 -12.22 16.15 19.75
N GLU A 22 -11.99 17.43 19.48
CA GLU A 22 -11.14 17.87 18.37
C GLU A 22 -9.67 17.49 18.60
N ASN A 23 -9.18 17.62 19.83
CA ASN A 23 -7.83 17.25 20.20
C ASN A 23 -7.63 15.72 20.13
N GLU A 24 -8.62 14.93 20.56
CA GLU A 24 -8.62 13.47 20.41
C GLU A 24 -8.64 13.04 18.94
N ARG A 25 -9.47 13.69 18.10
CA ARG A 25 -9.50 13.44 16.65
C ARG A 25 -8.17 13.78 15.98
N THR A 26 -7.57 14.90 16.36
CA THR A 26 -6.26 15.34 15.84
C THR A 26 -5.14 14.39 16.29
N GLY A 27 -5.17 13.95 17.55
CA GLY A 27 -4.27 12.92 18.08
C GLY A 27 -4.42 11.57 17.37
N SER A 28 -5.67 11.17 17.09
CA SER A 28 -5.97 9.95 16.32
C SER A 28 -5.45 10.05 14.88
N TRP A 29 -5.67 11.18 14.21
CA TRP A 29 -5.18 11.40 12.84
C TRP A 29 -3.65 11.42 12.75
N THR A 30 -2.99 12.07 13.70
CA THR A 30 -1.51 12.11 13.73
C THR A 30 -0.91 10.72 13.95
N LEU A 31 -1.52 9.90 14.83
CA LEU A 31 -1.11 8.51 15.05
C LEU A 31 -1.31 7.64 13.80
N GLU A 32 -2.48 7.70 13.17
CA GLU A 32 -2.76 6.92 11.95
C GLU A 32 -1.85 7.36 10.79
N HIS A 33 -1.57 8.66 10.66
CA HIS A 33 -0.61 9.16 9.69
C HIS A 33 0.81 8.64 9.96
N ALA A 34 1.27 8.63 11.22
CA ALA A 34 2.57 8.09 11.59
C ALA A 34 2.68 6.59 11.28
N LYS A 35 1.62 5.82 11.57
CA LYS A 35 1.53 4.39 11.26
C LYS A 35 1.55 4.13 9.76
N LEU A 36 0.84 4.93 8.97
CA LEU A 36 0.84 4.82 7.51
C LEU A 36 2.23 5.14 6.94
N LYS A 37 2.87 6.19 7.45
CA LYS A 37 4.23 6.58 7.06
C LYS A 37 5.24 5.47 7.34
N ALA A 38 5.20 4.87 8.53
CA ALA A 38 6.07 3.74 8.87
C ALA A 38 5.87 2.54 7.92
N ARG A 39 4.61 2.23 7.55
CA ARG A 39 4.32 1.17 6.56
C ARG A 39 4.89 1.50 5.19
N MET A 40 4.78 2.76 4.75
CA MET A 40 5.34 3.23 3.49
C MET A 40 6.86 3.07 3.45
N GLU A 41 7.55 3.46 4.52
CA GLU A 41 9.01 3.34 4.64
C GLU A 41 9.48 1.87 4.57
N VAL A 42 8.74 0.95 5.21
CA VAL A 42 9.01 -0.49 5.11
C VAL A 42 8.83 -0.99 3.68
N LEU A 43 7.75 -0.58 3.01
CA LEU A 43 7.49 -0.97 1.62
C LEU A 43 8.57 -0.43 0.66
N GLN A 44 8.97 0.83 0.82
CA GLN A 44 10.04 1.43 0.03
C GLN A 44 11.38 0.73 0.24
N ARG A 45 11.71 0.38 1.49
CA ARG A 45 12.92 -0.41 1.79
C ARG A 45 12.86 -1.79 1.13
N SER A 46 11.73 -2.48 1.23
CA SER A 46 11.53 -3.77 0.56
C SER A 46 11.66 -3.65 -0.96
N GLN A 47 11.16 -2.57 -1.56
CA GLN A 47 11.32 -2.31 -2.99
C GLN A 47 12.80 -2.18 -3.38
N ARG A 48 13.58 -1.41 -2.61
CA ARG A 48 15.02 -1.27 -2.82
C ARG A 48 15.73 -2.63 -2.74
N HIS A 49 15.39 -3.46 -1.76
CA HIS A 49 15.92 -4.82 -1.68
C HIS A 49 15.60 -5.64 -2.95
N TYR A 50 14.36 -5.59 -3.46
CA TYR A 50 14.00 -6.26 -4.72
C TYR A 50 14.77 -5.73 -5.93
N MET A 51 15.22 -4.47 -5.88
CA MET A 51 16.07 -3.85 -6.91
C MET A 51 17.57 -4.13 -6.72
N GLY A 52 17.94 -4.89 -5.68
CA GLY A 52 19.34 -5.22 -5.37
C GLY A 52 20.08 -4.15 -4.58
N GLU A 53 19.36 -3.20 -3.99
CA GLU A 53 19.90 -2.09 -3.20
C GLU A 53 19.75 -2.36 -1.69
N ASP A 54 20.54 -1.69 -0.85
CA ASP A 54 20.50 -1.76 0.64
C ASP A 54 20.60 -3.19 1.25
N LEU A 55 21.25 -4.13 0.54
CA LEU A 55 21.30 -5.55 0.93
C LEU A 55 22.26 -5.88 2.08
N GLU A 56 23.15 -4.95 2.44
CA GLU A 56 24.24 -5.15 3.42
C GLU A 56 23.75 -5.58 4.80
N ASN A 57 22.52 -5.19 5.16
CA ASN A 57 21.92 -5.45 6.46
C ASN A 57 21.09 -6.75 6.49
N LEU A 58 20.97 -7.46 5.36
CA LEU A 58 20.21 -8.70 5.28
C LEU A 58 21.06 -9.91 5.65
N SER A 59 20.48 -10.82 6.43
CA SER A 59 21.10 -12.11 6.69
C SER A 59 21.09 -13.00 5.44
N LEU A 60 21.96 -14.01 5.41
CA LEU A 60 22.00 -14.99 4.32
C LEU A 60 20.63 -15.64 4.05
N ARG A 61 19.88 -15.95 5.11
CA ARG A 61 18.54 -16.54 4.99
C ARG A 61 17.54 -15.58 4.34
N GLU A 62 17.61 -14.30 4.68
CA GLU A 62 16.74 -13.27 4.10
C GLU A 62 17.09 -13.03 2.63
N LEU A 63 18.38 -13.04 2.29
CA LEU A 63 18.85 -12.95 0.89
C LEU A 63 18.38 -14.14 0.05
N GLN A 64 18.49 -15.37 0.57
CA GLN A 64 17.99 -16.57 -0.12
C GLN A 64 16.47 -16.52 -0.33
N ASN A 65 15.72 -16.03 0.66
CA ASN A 65 14.29 -15.86 0.53
C ASN A 65 13.92 -14.78 -0.51
N LEU A 66 14.68 -13.68 -0.54
CA LEU A 66 14.54 -12.61 -1.52
C LEU A 66 14.79 -13.13 -2.95
N GLU A 67 15.87 -13.87 -3.14
CA GLU A 67 16.23 -14.49 -4.42
C GLU A 67 15.14 -15.46 -4.89
N HIS A 68 14.65 -16.33 -4.00
CA HIS A 68 13.57 -17.26 -4.32
C HIS A 68 12.28 -16.56 -4.76
N GLN A 69 11.91 -15.48 -4.06
CA GLN A 69 10.73 -14.67 -4.42
C GLN A 69 10.90 -14.02 -5.79
N LEU A 70 12.07 -13.45 -6.09
CA LEU A 70 12.36 -12.83 -7.38
C LEU A 70 12.34 -13.86 -8.52
N ASP A 71 12.97 -15.02 -8.34
CA ASP A 71 12.96 -16.09 -9.35
C ASP A 71 11.53 -16.59 -9.63
N SER A 72 10.73 -16.83 -8.58
CA SER A 72 9.34 -17.24 -8.74
C SER A 72 8.51 -16.18 -9.47
N ALA A 73 8.64 -14.91 -9.09
CA ALA A 73 7.93 -13.81 -9.74
C ALA A 73 8.32 -13.68 -11.23
N LEU A 74 9.61 -13.77 -11.54
CA LEU A 74 10.12 -13.72 -12.92
C LEU A 74 9.60 -14.89 -13.76
N LYS A 75 9.56 -16.10 -13.21
CA LYS A 75 8.96 -17.27 -13.88
C LYS A 75 7.49 -17.02 -14.22
N HIS A 76 6.70 -16.49 -13.28
CA HIS A 76 5.30 -16.15 -13.52
C HIS A 76 5.14 -15.08 -14.60
N ILE A 77 5.91 -13.99 -14.53
CA ILE A 77 5.87 -12.90 -15.53
C ILE A 77 6.20 -13.45 -16.92
N ARG A 78 7.28 -14.24 -17.04
CA ARG A 78 7.70 -14.83 -18.31
C ARG A 78 6.64 -15.78 -18.87
N SER A 79 6.07 -16.64 -18.01
CA SER A 79 4.98 -17.53 -18.39
C SER A 79 3.78 -16.76 -18.93
N ARG A 80 3.35 -15.69 -18.24
CA ARG A 80 2.22 -14.88 -18.66
C ARG A 80 2.50 -14.17 -19.98
N LYS A 81 3.71 -13.61 -20.15
CA LYS A 81 4.12 -12.95 -21.41
C LYS A 81 4.11 -13.95 -22.57
N ASN A 82 4.64 -15.16 -22.36
CA ASN A 82 4.63 -16.20 -23.38
C ASN A 82 3.21 -16.61 -23.76
N GLN A 83 2.33 -16.81 -22.77
CA GLN A 83 0.93 -17.13 -23.02
C GLN A 83 0.26 -16.07 -23.91
N LEU A 84 0.38 -14.79 -23.55
CA LEU A 84 -0.19 -13.68 -24.32
C LEU A 84 0.38 -13.62 -25.75
N MET A 85 1.67 -13.90 -25.91
CA MET A 85 2.31 -13.95 -27.23
C MET A 85 1.75 -15.10 -28.08
N PHE A 86 1.57 -16.29 -27.50
CA PHE A 86 0.95 -17.42 -28.20
C PHE A 86 -0.49 -17.14 -28.60
N GLU A 87 -1.28 -16.54 -27.70
CA GLU A 87 -2.65 -16.11 -27.99
C GLU A 87 -2.67 -15.15 -29.20
N SER A 88 -1.79 -14.15 -29.22
CA SER A 88 -1.68 -13.20 -30.35
C SER A 88 -1.27 -13.88 -31.66
N ILE A 89 -0.32 -14.82 -31.63
CA ILE A 89 0.08 -15.59 -32.81
C ILE A 89 -1.10 -16.42 -33.34
N SER A 90 -1.82 -17.12 -32.47
CA SER A 90 -3.00 -17.92 -32.86
C SER A 90 -4.11 -17.07 -33.47
N GLU A 91 -4.36 -15.87 -32.92
CA GLU A 91 -5.32 -14.93 -33.50
C GLU A 91 -4.93 -14.48 -34.91
N LEU A 92 -3.65 -14.14 -35.11
CA LEU A 92 -3.13 -13.74 -36.42
C LEU A 92 -3.20 -14.88 -37.43
N GLN A 93 -2.82 -16.10 -37.04
CA GLN A 93 -2.92 -17.28 -37.89
C GLN A 93 -4.37 -17.57 -38.29
N LYS A 94 -5.32 -17.43 -37.37
CA LYS A 94 -6.75 -17.59 -37.66
C LYS A 94 -7.24 -16.54 -38.67
N LYS A 95 -6.83 -15.28 -38.54
CA LYS A 95 -7.16 -14.22 -39.50
C LYS A 95 -6.63 -14.52 -40.90
N VAL A 96 -5.36 -14.96 -41.00
CA VAL A 96 -4.76 -15.37 -42.27
C VAL A 96 -5.52 -16.55 -42.88
N SER A 97 -5.86 -17.58 -42.08
CA SER A 97 -6.64 -18.72 -42.56
C SER A 97 -8.01 -18.32 -43.10
N LEU A 98 -8.70 -17.38 -42.44
CA LEU A 98 -9.98 -16.86 -42.91
C LEU A 98 -9.87 -16.01 -44.18
N PHE A 99 -8.72 -15.38 -44.42
CA PHE A 99 -8.48 -14.57 -45.61
C PHE A 99 -8.12 -15.42 -46.84
N ILE A 100 -7.50 -16.59 -46.62
CA ILE A 100 -7.11 -17.53 -47.67
C ILE A 100 -8.24 -18.50 -48.03
N SER A 101 -9.26 -18.65 -47.16
CA SER A 101 -10.48 -19.45 -47.40
C SER A 101 -11.52 -18.65 -48.16
#